data_AF-A0A6S6R336-F1
#
_entry.id   AF-A0A6S6R336-F1
#
_cell.length_a   1.000
_cell.length_b   1.000
_cell.length_c   1.000
_cell.angle_alpha   90.00
_cell.angle_beta   90.00
_cell.angle_gamma   90.00
#
_symmetry.space_group_name_H-M   'P 1'
#
loop_
_entity.id
_entity.type
_entity.pdbx_description
1 polymer ?
#
loop_
_entity_poly.entity_id
_entity_poly.type
_entity_poly.pdbx_seq_one_letter_code
_entity_poly.pdbx_strand_id
1 'polypeptide(L)'
;MTNERFNKSELDIITIIPSNHFRTVESFHMHKVKAETKVEIELKDKFKQELNFKVPWDGKLYAYYLRTEAFLELCRDKGVDAEEIITIYLEDWDRNFSVIFETNDAKRELSFYAARQDMKYLLENCCRIPEQR
;
A
#
# COMPACT_ATOMS: atom_id res chain seq x y z
N MET A 1 13.61 23.30 15.55
CA MET A 1 13.79 21.92 15.05
C MET A 1 12.42 21.36 14.73
N THR A 2 11.99 21.51 13.48
CA THR A 2 10.73 20.95 12.98
C THR A 2 10.95 19.44 12.86
N ASN A 3 10.11 18.67 13.54
CA ASN A 3 10.25 17.22 13.62
C ASN A 3 9.79 16.63 12.27
N GLU A 4 10.72 16.44 11.33
CA GLU A 4 10.46 15.97 9.95
C GLU A 4 9.69 14.65 9.90
N ARG A 5 9.70 13.88 10.99
CA ARG A 5 8.91 12.66 11.18
C ARG A 5 7.39 12.86 11.02
N PHE A 6 6.90 14.09 11.14
CA PHE A 6 5.48 14.43 11.00
C PHE A 6 5.14 15.18 9.71
N ASN A 7 6.12 15.48 8.85
CA ASN A 7 5.94 16.26 7.63
C ASN A 7 6.01 15.35 6.38
N LYS A 8 5.33 14.18 6.42
CA LYS A 8 5.22 13.34 5.22
C LYS A 8 4.26 14.01 4.24
N SER A 9 4.61 14.01 2.95
CA SER A 9 3.72 14.48 1.89
C SER A 9 2.52 13.56 1.73
N GLU A 10 1.37 14.14 1.43
CA GLU A 10 0.18 13.39 1.03
C GLU A 10 0.42 12.73 -0.34
N LEU A 11 -0.02 11.48 -0.45
CA LEU A 11 0.02 10.66 -1.66
C LEU A 11 -1.40 10.44 -2.14
N ASP A 12 -1.69 10.86 -3.37
CA ASP A 12 -2.89 10.43 -4.07
C ASP A 12 -2.75 8.94 -4.43
N ILE A 13 -3.14 8.08 -3.50
CA ILE A 13 -2.92 6.64 -3.62
C ILE A 13 -3.76 6.01 -4.73
N ILE A 14 -4.88 6.62 -5.13
CA ILE A 14 -5.71 6.09 -6.23
C ILE A 14 -5.00 6.29 -7.57
N THR A 15 -4.33 7.42 -7.76
CA THR A 15 -3.55 7.69 -8.97
C THR A 15 -2.28 6.82 -9.02
N ILE A 16 -1.58 6.70 -7.89
CA ILE A 16 -0.30 5.97 -7.82
C ILE A 16 -0.53 4.45 -7.83
N ILE A 17 -1.49 3.96 -7.04
CA ILE A 17 -1.83 2.55 -6.89
C ILE A 17 -3.33 2.36 -7.23
N PRO A 18 -3.70 2.35 -8.52
CA PRO A 18 -5.10 2.26 -8.89
C PRO A 18 -5.65 0.84 -8.65
N SER A 19 -6.93 0.77 -8.30
CA SER A 19 -7.57 -0.49 -7.87
C SER A 19 -7.59 -1.58 -8.94
N ASN A 20 -7.60 -1.21 -10.23
CA ASN A 20 -7.53 -2.15 -11.35
C ASN A 20 -6.12 -2.74 -11.58
N HIS A 21 -5.09 -2.21 -10.91
CA HIS A 21 -3.73 -2.75 -10.88
C HIS A 21 -3.38 -3.39 -9.54
N PHE A 22 -4.36 -3.47 -8.64
CA PHE A 22 -4.19 -3.96 -7.28
C PHE A 22 -5.01 -5.24 -7.10
N ARG A 23 -4.39 -6.28 -6.54
CA ARG A 23 -5.08 -7.52 -6.24
C ARG A 23 -4.65 -8.11 -4.91
N THR A 24 -5.60 -8.47 -4.06
CA THR A 24 -5.28 -9.19 -2.82
C THR A 24 -4.87 -10.63 -3.13
N VAL A 25 -4.08 -11.20 -2.23
CA VAL A 25 -3.61 -12.59 -2.29
C VAL A 25 -3.54 -13.19 -0.89
N GLU A 26 -3.50 -14.51 -0.85
CA GLU A 26 -3.14 -15.26 0.35
C GLU A 26 -1.69 -14.98 0.77
N SER A 27 -1.41 -15.05 2.08
CA SER A 27 -0.08 -14.76 2.64
C SER A 27 1.03 -15.63 2.04
N PHE A 28 0.76 -16.93 1.89
CA PHE A 28 1.70 -17.90 1.28
C PHE A 28 1.90 -17.69 -0.23
N HIS A 29 1.12 -16.81 -0.87
CA HIS A 29 1.30 -16.41 -2.25
C HIS A 29 2.15 -15.16 -2.42
N MET A 30 2.42 -14.39 -1.36
CA MET A 30 3.09 -13.08 -1.41
C MET A 30 4.52 -13.11 -1.98
N HIS A 31 5.23 -14.24 -1.85
CA HIS A 31 6.61 -14.36 -2.35
C HIS A 31 6.73 -15.09 -3.69
N LYS A 32 5.61 -15.49 -4.31
CA LYS A 32 5.61 -16.33 -5.52
C LYS A 32 5.79 -15.55 -6.82
N VAL A 33 5.31 -14.31 -6.90
CA VAL A 33 5.38 -13.48 -8.11
C VAL A 33 6.50 -12.45 -7.96
N LYS A 34 7.38 -12.39 -8.97
CA LYS A 34 8.51 -11.45 -9.00
C LYS A 34 8.29 -10.22 -9.89
N ALA A 35 7.33 -10.29 -10.82
CA ALA A 35 7.05 -9.21 -11.77
C ALA A 35 6.13 -8.12 -11.21
N GLU A 36 5.53 -8.34 -10.03
CA GLU A 36 4.64 -7.41 -9.36
C GLU A 36 5.27 -6.95 -8.04
N THR A 37 4.93 -5.73 -7.62
CA THR A 37 5.38 -5.20 -6.32
C THR A 37 4.52 -5.78 -5.21
N LYS A 38 5.16 -6.20 -4.12
CA LYS A 38 4.46 -6.75 -2.96
C LYS A 38 3.90 -5.63 -2.11
N VAL A 39 2.70 -5.84 -1.58
CA VAL A 39 2.06 -4.89 -0.68
C VAL A 39 1.56 -5.62 0.57
N GLU A 40 1.97 -5.11 1.73
CA GLU A 40 1.46 -5.53 3.04
C GLU A 40 0.54 -4.44 3.58
N ILE A 41 -0.59 -4.84 4.16
CA ILE A 41 -1.59 -3.92 4.66
C ILE A 41 -1.94 -4.33 6.08
N GLU A 42 -1.81 -3.39 7.01
CA GLU A 42 -2.18 -3.57 8.41
C GLU A 42 -3.37 -2.68 8.77
N LEU A 43 -4.50 -3.30 9.10
CA LEU A 43 -5.76 -2.63 9.37
C LEU A 43 -6.14 -2.71 10.85
N LYS A 44 -6.51 -1.58 11.46
CA LYS A 44 -7.09 -1.56 12.80
C LYS A 44 -8.57 -1.93 12.76
N ASP A 45 -9.08 -2.42 13.89
CA ASP A 45 -10.47 -2.90 14.04
C ASP A 45 -11.52 -1.91 13.53
N LYS A 46 -11.34 -0.61 13.79
CA LYS A 46 -12.29 0.42 13.33
C LYS A 46 -12.40 0.46 11.81
N PHE A 47 -11.28 0.44 11.09
CA PHE A 47 -11.31 0.46 9.63
C PHE A 47 -11.80 -0.86 9.05
N LYS A 48 -11.43 -2.00 9.65
CA LYS A 48 -11.93 -3.33 9.22
C LYS A 48 -13.46 -3.39 9.20
N GLN A 49 -14.12 -2.78 10.20
CA GLN A 49 -15.58 -2.74 10.31
C GLN A 49 -16.24 -1.84 9.26
N GLU A 50 -15.51 -0.94 8.62
CA GLU A 50 -16.04 -0.03 7.60
C GLU A 50 -16.02 -0.65 6.19
N LEU A 51 -15.26 -1.72 5.98
CA LEU A 51 -15.08 -2.37 4.68
C LEU A 51 -16.26 -3.26 4.33
N ASN A 52 -16.62 -3.28 3.04
CA ASN A 52 -17.71 -4.10 2.50
C ASN A 52 -17.36 -5.58 2.28
N PHE A 53 -16.23 -6.06 2.80
CA PHE A 53 -15.71 -7.40 2.57
C PHE A 53 -15.06 -7.96 3.84
N LYS A 54 -14.85 -9.28 3.88
CA LYS A 54 -14.27 -9.92 5.06
C LYS A 54 -12.76 -9.72 5.13
N VAL A 55 -12.29 -9.23 6.28
CA VAL A 55 -10.87 -9.12 6.60
C VAL A 55 -10.48 -10.22 7.61
N PRO A 56 -9.29 -10.82 7.50
CA PRO A 56 -8.75 -11.69 8.53
C PRO A 56 -8.78 -11.07 9.93
N TRP A 57 -8.90 -11.91 10.96
CA TRP A 57 -9.06 -11.47 12.34
C TRP A 57 -7.89 -10.62 12.84
N ASP A 58 -6.66 -10.93 12.40
CA ASP A 58 -5.43 -10.22 12.72
C ASP A 58 -5.29 -8.88 11.97
N GLY A 59 -6.19 -8.59 11.03
CA GLY A 59 -6.20 -7.36 10.26
C GLY A 59 -5.11 -7.25 9.20
N LYS A 60 -4.41 -8.34 8.89
CA LYS A 60 -3.37 -8.35 7.86
C LYS A 60 -3.94 -8.75 6.52
N LEU A 61 -3.63 -7.97 5.50
CA LEU A 61 -3.91 -8.30 4.11
C LEU A 61 -2.61 -8.25 3.30
N TYR A 62 -2.56 -9.07 2.26
CA TYR A 62 -1.46 -9.13 1.33
C TYR A 62 -1.97 -8.87 -0.07
N ALA A 63 -1.18 -8.17 -0.87
CA ALA A 63 -1.56 -7.84 -2.22
C ALA A 63 -0.34 -7.79 -3.14
N TYR A 64 -0.65 -7.86 -4.43
CA TYR A 64 0.25 -7.49 -5.50
C TYR A 64 -0.23 -6.21 -6.15
N TYR A 65 0.74 -5.40 -6.54
CA TYR A 65 0.56 -4.17 -7.30
C TYR A 65 1.34 -4.25 -8.61
N LEU A 66 0.63 -4.04 -9.72
CA LEU A 66 1.23 -3.88 -11.03
C LEU A 66 1.58 -2.40 -11.25
N ARG A 67 2.88 -2.09 -11.24
CA ARG A 67 3.43 -0.73 -11.34
C ARG A 67 2.83 0.05 -12.53
N THR A 68 2.49 1.31 -12.28
CA THR A 68 1.97 2.26 -13.27
C THR A 68 3.00 3.33 -13.62
N GLU A 69 2.80 4.04 -14.74
CA GLU A 69 3.69 5.16 -15.08
C GLU A 69 3.72 6.24 -13.99
N ALA A 70 2.58 6.55 -13.37
CA ALA A 70 2.51 7.52 -12.28
C ALA A 70 3.36 7.11 -11.06
N PHE A 71 3.42 5.81 -10.76
CA PHE A 71 4.33 5.29 -9.73
C PHE A 71 5.80 5.40 -10.16
N LEU A 72 6.12 5.10 -11.42
CA LEU A 72 7.49 5.24 -11.94
C LEU A 72 7.94 6.71 -11.90
N GLU A 73 7.06 7.66 -12.24
CA GLU A 73 7.29 9.10 -12.14
C GLU A 73 7.57 9.52 -10.70
N LEU A 74 6.72 9.10 -9.75
CA LEU A 74 6.93 9.36 -8.32
C LEU A 74 8.29 8.84 -7.83
N CYS A 75 8.66 7.62 -8.20
CA CYS A 75 9.97 7.04 -7.85
C CYS A 75 11.13 7.91 -8.40
N ARG A 76 11.06 8.31 -9.69
CA ARG A 76 12.06 9.19 -10.31
C ARG A 76 12.17 10.55 -9.61
N ASP A 77 11.03 11.17 -9.27
CA ASP A 77 10.99 12.45 -8.56
C ASP A 77 11.60 12.37 -7.16
N LYS A 78 11.53 11.20 -6.53
CA LYS A 78 12.15 10.92 -5.23
C LYS A 78 13.59 10.41 -5.34
N GLY A 79 14.12 10.26 -6.56
CA GLY A 79 15.49 9.82 -6.81
C GLY A 79 15.73 8.35 -6.46
N VAL A 80 14.70 7.50 -6.59
CA VAL A 80 14.75 6.06 -6.32
C VAL A 80 14.32 5.31 -7.58
N ASP A 81 15.02 4.24 -7.95
CA ASP A 81 14.55 3.34 -9.02
C ASP A 81 13.35 2.51 -8.50
N ALA A 82 12.30 2.40 -9.30
CA ALA A 82 11.15 1.57 -8.96
C ALA A 82 11.54 0.09 -8.71
N GLU A 83 12.60 -0.39 -9.36
CA GLU A 83 13.15 -1.74 -9.12
C GLU A 83 13.83 -1.90 -7.76
N GLU A 84 14.24 -0.80 -7.11
CA GLU A 84 14.76 -0.82 -5.74
C GLU A 84 13.65 -1.06 -4.71
N ILE A 85 12.37 -0.81 -5.05
CA ILE A 85 11.23 -1.01 -4.15
C ILE A 85 10.95 -2.51 -3.97
N ILE A 86 11.15 -3.01 -2.76
CA ILE A 86 10.95 -4.42 -2.39
C ILE A 86 9.50 -4.66 -1.96
N THR A 87 9.00 -3.81 -1.06
CA THR A 87 7.70 -3.96 -0.42
C THR A 87 7.06 -2.58 -0.21
N ILE A 88 5.76 -2.49 -0.40
CA ILE A 88 4.96 -1.33 0.01
C ILE A 88 4.18 -1.71 1.25
N TYR A 89 4.29 -0.93 2.33
CA TYR A 89 3.46 -1.10 3.53
C TYR A 89 2.37 -0.03 3.58
N LEU A 90 1.15 -0.46 3.84
CA LEU A 90 -0.04 0.37 4.01
C LEU A 90 -0.59 0.18 5.43
N GLU A 91 -0.27 1.09 6.33
CA GLU A 91 -0.57 0.95 7.76
C GLU A 91 -1.65 1.93 8.22
N ASP A 92 -2.70 1.44 8.86
CA ASP A 92 -3.80 2.26 9.39
C ASP A 92 -3.36 3.11 10.61
N TRP A 93 -3.27 4.42 10.42
CA TRP A 93 -2.97 5.42 11.46
C TRP A 93 -4.23 6.18 11.91
N ASP A 94 -5.38 5.50 11.91
CA ASP A 94 -6.72 5.98 12.26
C ASP A 94 -7.25 7.06 11.31
N ARG A 95 -6.67 8.26 11.29
CA ARG A 95 -7.16 9.35 10.42
C ARG A 95 -6.71 9.20 8.97
N ASN A 96 -5.51 8.68 8.78
CA ASN A 96 -4.84 8.48 7.50
C ASN A 96 -4.14 7.13 7.51
N PHE A 97 -3.61 6.71 6.37
CA PHE A 97 -2.70 5.57 6.26
C PHE A 97 -1.27 6.05 6.09
N SER A 98 -0.33 5.42 6.79
CA SER A 98 1.10 5.54 6.47
C SER A 98 1.39 4.64 5.27
N VAL A 99 1.98 5.23 4.23
CA VAL A 99 2.39 4.52 3.02
C VAL A 99 3.90 4.52 2.97
N ILE A 100 4.51 3.35 3.03
CA ILE A 100 5.96 3.18 3.13
C ILE A 100 6.44 2.36 1.95
N PHE A 101 7.41 2.87 1.19
CA PHE A 101 8.10 2.11 0.17
C PHE A 101 9.46 1.69 0.74
N GLU A 102 9.56 0.41 1.09
CA GLU A 102 10.80 -0.22 1.51
C GLU A 102 11.68 -0.47 0.28
N THR A 103 12.94 -0.04 0.38
CA THR A 103 13.92 -0.25 -0.67
C THR A 103 15.00 -1.24 -0.23
N ASN A 104 15.79 -1.71 -1.19
CA ASN A 104 16.96 -2.56 -0.92
C ASN A 104 18.07 -1.85 -0.13
N ASP A 105 18.09 -0.52 -0.11
CA ASP A 105 18.95 0.28 0.75
C ASP A 105 18.15 0.73 1.98
N ALA A 106 18.39 0.10 3.13
CA ALA A 106 17.71 0.42 4.39
C ALA A 106 17.81 1.90 4.83
N LYS A 107 18.67 2.72 4.19
CA LYS A 107 18.77 4.17 4.43
C LYS A 107 17.87 5.01 3.51
N ARG A 108 17.20 4.42 2.53
CA ARG A 108 16.40 5.09 1.49
C ARG A 108 14.96 4.58 1.51
N GLU A 109 14.26 4.80 2.62
CA GLU A 109 12.81 4.56 2.67
C GLU A 109 12.06 5.80 2.16
N LEU A 110 11.00 5.60 1.36
CA LEU A 110 10.06 6.66 1.02
C LEU A 110 8.79 6.50 1.85
N SER A 111 8.31 7.60 2.41
CA SER A 111 7.25 7.58 3.42
C SER A 111 6.25 8.71 3.15
N PHE A 112 4.97 8.36 3.03
CA PHE A 112 3.85 9.26 2.70
C PHE A 112 2.66 9.05 3.65
N TYR A 113 1.65 9.90 3.52
CA TYR A 113 0.31 9.62 4.03
C TYR A 113 -0.71 9.51 2.90
N ALA A 114 -1.66 8.59 3.01
CA ALA A 114 -2.83 8.52 2.13
C ALA A 114 -4.11 8.76 2.93
N ALA A 115 -5.09 9.41 2.30
CA ALA A 115 -6.38 9.64 2.92
C ALA A 115 -7.10 8.31 3.19
N ARG A 116 -7.74 8.20 4.37
CA ARG A 116 -8.50 7.00 4.77
C ARG A 116 -9.58 6.61 3.74
N GLN A 117 -10.25 7.61 3.16
CA GLN A 117 -11.33 7.38 2.19
C GLN A 117 -10.80 6.80 0.87
N ASP A 118 -9.62 7.24 0.42
CA ASP A 118 -8.99 6.74 -0.79
C ASP A 118 -8.48 5.32 -0.60
N MET A 119 -7.93 5.04 0.57
CA MET A 119 -7.56 3.68 0.99
C MET A 119 -8.76 2.74 1.04
N LYS A 120 -9.89 3.21 1.58
CA LYS A 120 -11.13 2.45 1.56
C LYS A 120 -11.57 2.15 0.13
N TYR A 121 -11.57 3.16 -0.74
CA TYR A 121 -11.92 2.99 -2.15
C TYR A 121 -11.01 1.96 -2.84
N LEU A 122 -9.69 2.07 -2.67
CA LEU A 122 -8.72 1.13 -3.22
C LEU A 122 -9.05 -0.32 -2.82
N LEU A 123 -9.23 -0.57 -1.52
CA LEU A 123 -9.43 -1.92 -0.99
C LEU A 123 -10.80 -2.51 -1.40
N GLU A 124 -11.87 -1.70 -1.41
CA GLU A 124 -13.21 -2.16 -1.80
C GLU A 124 -13.38 -2.39 -3.31
N ASN A 125 -12.54 -1.77 -4.15
CA ASN A 125 -12.64 -1.83 -5.61
C ASN A 125 -11.52 -2.61 -6.29
N CYS A 126 -10.56 -3.17 -5.53
CA CYS A 126 -9.51 -4.01 -6.09
C CYS A 126 -10.00 -5.40 -6.49
N CYS A 127 -9.16 -6.18 -7.17
CA CYS A 127 -9.43 -7.60 -7.39
C CYS A 127 -9.16 -8.39 -6.11
N ARG A 128 -10.17 -9.07 -5.56
CA ARG A 128 -10.07 -9.80 -4.29
C ARG A 128 -10.03 -11.31 -4.47
N ILE A 129 -9.34 -11.99 -3.56
CA ILE A 129 -9.45 -13.45 -3.42
C ILE A 129 -10.89 -13.88 -3.05
N PRO A 130 -11.33 -15.08 -3.46
CA PRO A 130 -12.69 -15.56 -3.19
C PRO A 130 -13.09 -15.56 -1.71
N GLU A 131 -12.16 -15.81 -0.80
CA GLU A 131 -12.36 -15.93 0.64
C GLU A 131 -12.78 -14.61 1.30
N GLN A 132 -12.50 -13.50 0.63
CA GLN A 132 -12.88 -12.15 1.05
C GLN A 132 -14.28 -11.75 0.56
N ARG A 133 -14.97 -12.61 -0.19
CA ARG A 133 -16.35 -12.37 -0.67
C ARG A 133 -17.42 -12.69 0.39
#